data_AF-A0A8T4T6Z2-F1
#
_entry.id   AF-A0A8T4T6Z2-F1
#
_cell.length_a   1.000
_cell.length_b   1.000
_cell.length_c   1.000
_cell.angle_alpha   90.00
_cell.angle_beta   90.00
_cell.angle_gamma   90.00
#
_symmetry.space_group_name_H-M   'P 1'
#
loop_
_entity.id
_entity.type
_entity.pdbx_description
1 polymer ?
#
loop_
_entity_poly.entity_id
_entity_poly.type
_entity_poly.pdbx_seq_one_letter_code
_entity_poly.pdbx_strand_id
1 'polypeptide(L)'
;MKHLMLLAFFMVLTIGLANADSISIESVKIEPKEVEPGNLTKISIRLLNEGSKDIKNIKVALDLSSVELPFAPIDSASQKIIDEIERDEMEEVSFMIKASSDAQPRIYKIPIIINYKEDEVIITETSVIGLDVQSTPILEVAIEESEIFKLNQQGEITIRFVNKGLSDIKFLSVKVNKNANYDILSSNSFYVGNIEPDDFETVNFRLNFKNKVGSLPISIEYRDNNNKLYKKNYNLPLNLYTQEEAYRLGLENKSNPLVYVVAAVIIVAIILIFRRRRKIKKLSK
;
A
#
# COMPACT_ATOMS: atom_id res chain seq x y z
N MET A 1 62.44 -48.65 26.16
CA MET A 1 61.87 -49.82 25.44
C MET A 1 60.45 -50.00 25.96
N LYS A 2 59.35 -49.81 25.24
CA LYS A 2 59.07 -49.73 23.81
C LYS A 2 57.87 -48.79 23.65
N HIS A 3 57.98 -47.79 22.77
CA HIS A 3 56.80 -47.09 22.23
C HIS A 3 56.08 -48.08 21.31
N LEU A 4 54.87 -48.48 21.68
CA LEU A 4 53.98 -49.26 20.81
C LEU A 4 53.11 -48.25 20.05
N MET A 5 53.50 -47.94 18.81
CA MET A 5 52.69 -47.17 17.87
C MET A 5 51.40 -47.92 17.58
N LEU A 6 50.27 -47.32 17.94
CA LEU A 6 48.96 -47.75 17.46
C LEU A 6 48.78 -47.18 16.03
N LEU A 7 48.98 -48.02 15.04
CA LEU A 7 48.72 -47.72 13.64
C LEU A 7 47.20 -47.72 13.42
N ALA A 8 46.57 -46.55 13.40
CA ALA A 8 45.17 -46.41 13.03
C ALA A 8 45.01 -46.61 11.52
N PHE A 9 44.37 -47.71 11.13
CA PHE A 9 44.04 -48.05 9.75
C PHE A 9 42.87 -47.18 9.29
N PHE A 10 43.15 -46.08 8.59
CA PHE A 10 42.11 -45.28 7.92
C PHE A 10 41.66 -46.04 6.66
N MET A 11 40.59 -46.82 6.78
CA MET A 11 39.87 -47.36 5.63
C MET A 11 39.05 -46.22 5.03
N VAL A 12 39.56 -45.59 3.97
CA VAL A 12 38.79 -44.64 3.16
C VAL A 12 37.77 -45.46 2.37
N LEU A 13 36.52 -45.45 2.83
CA LEU A 13 35.39 -45.96 2.08
C LEU A 13 35.11 -44.97 0.94
N THR A 14 35.65 -45.24 -0.25
CA THR A 14 35.23 -44.55 -1.47
C THR A 14 33.84 -45.04 -1.82
N ILE A 15 32.81 -44.32 -1.37
CA ILE A 15 31.46 -44.48 -1.90
C ILE A 15 31.53 -43.99 -3.35
N GLY A 16 31.47 -44.92 -4.31
CA GLY A 16 31.25 -44.55 -5.69
C GLY A 16 29.92 -43.81 -5.76
N LEU A 17 29.93 -42.55 -6.21
CA LEU A 17 28.71 -41.92 -6.70
C LEU A 17 28.29 -42.74 -7.93
N ALA A 18 27.31 -43.62 -7.75
CA ALA A 18 26.49 -44.03 -8.87
C ALA A 18 25.85 -42.74 -9.40
N ASN A 19 26.05 -42.46 -10.70
CA ASN A 19 25.23 -41.46 -11.37
C ASN A 19 23.81 -42.02 -11.33
N ALA A 20 22.97 -41.51 -10.44
CA ALA A 20 21.54 -41.80 -10.45
C ALA A 20 20.96 -41.25 -11.75
N ASP A 21 19.98 -41.94 -12.34
CA ASP A 21 19.17 -41.36 -13.40
C ASP A 21 18.36 -40.21 -12.76
N SER A 22 18.86 -38.98 -12.85
CA SER A 22 18.25 -37.80 -12.23
C SER A 22 17.40 -37.03 -13.24
N ILE A 23 16.18 -36.68 -12.83
CA ILE A 23 15.43 -35.61 -13.47
C ILE A 23 15.90 -34.30 -12.85
N SER A 24 16.04 -33.25 -13.63
CA SER A 24 16.30 -31.91 -13.11
C SER A 24 15.30 -30.90 -13.68
N ILE A 25 15.03 -29.84 -12.92
CA ILE A 25 14.24 -28.71 -13.44
C ILE A 25 15.21 -27.77 -14.16
N GLU A 26 15.18 -27.79 -15.49
CA GLU A 26 16.02 -26.93 -16.34
C GLU A 26 15.57 -25.47 -16.25
N SER A 27 14.25 -25.23 -16.34
CA SER A 27 13.69 -23.88 -16.30
C SER A 27 12.26 -23.83 -15.79
N VAL A 28 11.88 -22.69 -15.20
CA VAL A 28 10.51 -22.36 -14.82
C VAL A 28 10.14 -21.01 -15.40
N LYS A 29 9.00 -20.96 -16.09
CA LYS A 29 8.44 -19.76 -16.71
C LYS A 29 7.07 -19.45 -16.10
N ILE A 30 6.88 -18.22 -15.63
CA ILE A 30 5.62 -17.75 -15.05
C ILE A 30 5.06 -16.60 -15.89
N GLU A 31 3.84 -16.74 -16.39
CA GLU A 31 3.20 -15.77 -17.29
C GLU A 31 1.74 -15.47 -16.88
N PRO A 32 1.42 -14.23 -16.46
CA PRO A 32 2.33 -13.10 -16.24
C PRO A 32 3.27 -13.34 -15.04
N LYS A 33 4.45 -12.70 -15.06
CA LYS A 33 5.47 -12.83 -14.00
C LYS A 33 4.99 -12.27 -12.65
N GLU A 34 4.23 -11.19 -12.69
CA GLU A 34 3.59 -10.57 -11.54
C GLU A 34 2.08 -10.84 -11.63
N VAL A 35 1.49 -11.36 -10.56
CA VAL A 35 0.09 -11.78 -10.55
C VAL A 35 -0.69 -10.86 -9.63
N GLU A 36 -1.74 -10.23 -10.16
CA GLU A 36 -2.66 -9.48 -9.30
C GLU A 36 -3.65 -10.43 -8.62
N PRO A 37 -4.10 -10.12 -7.38
CA PRO A 37 -5.16 -10.87 -6.73
C PRO A 37 -6.40 -11.00 -7.64
N GLY A 38 -6.96 -12.21 -7.73
CA GLY A 38 -8.09 -12.50 -8.61
C GLY A 38 -7.72 -12.85 -10.07
N ASN A 39 -6.45 -12.76 -10.48
CA ASN A 39 -6.02 -13.04 -11.84
C ASN A 39 -5.40 -14.45 -12.00
N LEU A 40 -5.36 -14.90 -13.26
CA LEU A 40 -4.76 -16.17 -13.67
C LEU A 40 -3.26 -16.02 -13.96
N THR A 41 -2.50 -17.09 -13.72
CA THR A 41 -1.10 -17.20 -14.14
C THR A 41 -0.76 -18.61 -14.59
N LYS A 42 0.09 -18.70 -15.62
CA LYS A 42 0.58 -19.95 -16.20
C LYS A 42 1.98 -20.21 -15.67
N ILE A 43 2.17 -21.36 -15.04
CA ILE A 43 3.48 -21.87 -14.61
C ILE A 43 3.87 -22.98 -15.58
N SER A 44 4.96 -22.79 -16.32
CA SER A 44 5.53 -23.79 -17.23
C SER A 44 6.86 -24.28 -16.65
N ILE A 45 7.01 -25.59 -16.46
CA ILE A 45 8.18 -26.23 -15.87
C ILE A 45 8.78 -27.11 -16.93
N ARG A 46 10.05 -26.87 -17.28
CA ARG A 46 10.80 -27.74 -18.18
C ARG A 46 11.69 -28.67 -17.37
N LEU A 47 11.52 -29.97 -17.62
CA LEU A 47 12.30 -31.03 -17.00
C LEU A 47 13.32 -31.57 -18.00
N LEU A 48 14.55 -31.79 -17.54
CA LEU A 48 15.61 -32.45 -18.28
C LEU A 48 15.84 -33.83 -17.69
N ASN A 49 15.95 -34.85 -18.54
CA ASN A 49 16.45 -36.15 -18.13
C ASN A 49 17.98 -36.17 -18.24
N GLU A 50 18.67 -36.06 -17.10
CA GLU A 50 20.13 -36.14 -17.01
C GLU A 50 20.63 -37.58 -16.82
N GLY A 51 19.70 -38.53 -16.79
CA GLY A 51 19.97 -39.95 -16.63
C GLY A 51 20.54 -40.62 -17.88
N SER A 52 20.95 -41.86 -17.68
CA SER A 52 21.55 -42.71 -18.71
C SER A 52 20.52 -43.47 -19.56
N LYS A 53 19.23 -43.41 -19.19
CA LYS A 53 18.09 -44.13 -19.78
C LYS A 53 16.87 -43.21 -19.89
N ASP A 54 15.88 -43.63 -20.68
CA ASP A 54 14.57 -42.98 -20.74
C ASP A 54 13.80 -43.16 -19.44
N ILE A 55 13.12 -42.11 -18.98
CA ILE A 55 12.31 -42.16 -17.76
C ILE A 55 10.84 -42.12 -18.15
N LYS A 56 10.01 -42.96 -17.54
CA LYS A 56 8.58 -43.08 -17.86
C LYS A 56 7.69 -42.80 -16.67
N ASN A 57 6.45 -42.38 -16.94
CA ASN A 57 5.41 -42.08 -15.96
C ASN A 57 5.83 -41.02 -14.92
N ILE A 58 6.42 -39.91 -15.37
CA ILE A 58 6.82 -38.81 -14.51
C ILE A 58 5.57 -38.05 -14.07
N LYS A 59 5.32 -37.98 -12.77
CA LYS A 59 4.24 -37.18 -12.18
C LYS A 59 4.81 -35.88 -11.66
N VAL A 60 4.33 -34.76 -12.19
CA VAL A 60 4.70 -33.42 -11.74
C VAL A 60 3.49 -32.78 -11.08
N ALA A 61 3.65 -32.28 -9.86
CA ALA A 61 2.60 -31.62 -9.11
C ALA A 61 3.04 -30.28 -8.54
N LEU A 62 2.14 -29.30 -8.57
CA LEU A 62 2.19 -28.13 -7.70
C LEU A 62 1.50 -28.49 -6.39
N ASP A 63 2.22 -28.43 -5.28
CA ASP A 63 1.62 -28.60 -3.96
C ASP A 63 0.94 -27.30 -3.52
N LEU A 64 -0.37 -27.25 -3.74
CA LEU A 64 -1.25 -26.14 -3.36
C LEU A 64 -2.10 -26.48 -2.14
N SER A 65 -1.72 -27.51 -1.36
CA SER A 65 -2.54 -28.02 -0.26
C SER A 65 -2.50 -27.14 1.00
N SER A 66 -1.47 -26.29 1.14
CA SER A 66 -1.32 -25.39 2.29
C SER A 66 -2.38 -24.30 2.28
N VAL A 67 -3.04 -24.09 3.42
CA VAL A 67 -4.02 -23.01 3.64
C VAL A 67 -3.38 -21.62 3.50
N GLU A 68 -2.06 -21.52 3.61
CA GLU A 68 -1.32 -20.26 3.42
C GLU A 68 -1.09 -19.90 1.95
N LEU A 69 -1.39 -20.81 1.02
CA LEU A 69 -1.28 -20.60 -0.42
C LEU A 69 -2.65 -20.23 -0.99
N PRO A 70 -2.90 -18.94 -1.31
CA PRO A 70 -4.17 -18.47 -1.86
C PRO A 70 -4.24 -18.74 -3.37
N PHE A 71 -3.93 -19.96 -3.79
CA PHE A 71 -3.93 -20.35 -5.20
C PHE A 71 -4.78 -21.59 -5.41
N ALA A 72 -5.56 -21.57 -6.49
CA ALA A 72 -6.32 -22.73 -6.93
C ALA A 72 -5.98 -23.05 -8.38
N PRO A 73 -5.87 -24.33 -8.75
CA PRO A 73 -5.81 -24.70 -10.16
C PRO A 73 -7.14 -24.35 -10.84
N ILE A 74 -7.09 -23.72 -12.01
CA ILE A 74 -8.27 -23.34 -12.81
C ILE A 74 -8.04 -23.82 -14.23
N ASP A 75 -9.04 -24.49 -14.81
CA ASP A 75 -8.96 -25.11 -16.15
C ASP A 75 -7.73 -26.02 -16.36
N SER A 76 -7.18 -26.52 -15.24
CA SER A 76 -6.01 -27.39 -15.16
C SER A 76 -6.11 -28.23 -13.89
N ALA A 77 -5.48 -29.41 -13.89
CA ALA A 77 -5.18 -30.13 -12.65
C ALA A 77 -3.92 -29.53 -11.99
N SER A 78 -3.75 -29.70 -10.69
CA SER A 78 -2.51 -29.38 -9.96
C SER A 78 -1.44 -30.46 -10.12
N GLN A 79 -1.77 -31.60 -10.72
CA GLN A 79 -0.84 -32.67 -11.07
C GLN A 79 -1.01 -33.04 -12.55
N LYS A 80 0.11 -33.32 -13.22
CA LYS A 80 0.16 -33.79 -14.60
C LYS A 80 1.13 -34.95 -14.72
N ILE A 81 0.95 -35.74 -15.76
CA ILE A 81 1.78 -36.91 -16.07
C ILE A 81 2.48 -36.64 -17.40
N ILE A 82 3.77 -36.88 -17.44
CA ILE A 82 4.56 -36.98 -18.67
C ILE A 82 4.84 -38.47 -18.86
N ASP A 83 4.44 -38.99 -20.02
CA ASP A 83 4.50 -40.43 -20.29
C ASP A 83 5.95 -40.91 -20.34
N GLU A 84 6.83 -40.14 -20.99
CA GLU A 84 8.24 -40.46 -21.16
C GLU A 84 9.07 -39.19 -21.39
N ILE A 85 10.30 -39.17 -20.88
CA ILE A 85 11.33 -38.20 -21.26
C ILE A 85 12.54 -39.03 -21.71
N GLU A 86 12.88 -38.96 -22.99
CA GLU A 86 14.05 -39.65 -23.54
C GLU A 86 15.33 -39.14 -22.88
N ARG A 87 16.38 -39.96 -22.90
CA ARG A 87 17.69 -39.56 -22.40
C ARG A 87 18.17 -38.25 -23.04
N ASP A 88 18.72 -37.36 -22.22
CA ASP A 88 19.29 -36.06 -22.62
C ASP A 88 18.25 -35.11 -23.28
N GLU A 89 16.97 -35.47 -23.29
CA GLU A 89 15.85 -34.68 -23.83
C GLU A 89 15.07 -33.94 -22.74
N MET A 90 14.23 -32.99 -23.16
CA MET A 90 13.45 -32.14 -22.28
C MET A 90 11.96 -32.19 -22.60
N GLU A 91 11.14 -32.15 -21.55
CA GLU A 91 9.69 -32.02 -21.67
C GLU A 91 9.16 -30.87 -20.82
N GLU A 92 8.14 -30.18 -21.32
CA GLU A 92 7.50 -29.04 -20.64
C GLU A 92 6.09 -29.40 -20.16
N VAL A 93 5.84 -29.14 -18.89
CA VAL A 93 4.51 -29.25 -18.29
C VAL A 93 4.02 -27.88 -17.82
N SER A 94 2.77 -27.56 -18.13
CA SER A 94 2.16 -26.27 -17.81
C SER A 94 0.98 -26.41 -16.86
N PHE A 95 0.89 -25.55 -15.85
CA PHE A 95 -0.20 -25.44 -14.89
C PHE A 95 -0.85 -24.07 -14.97
N MET A 96 -2.18 -24.05 -14.99
CA MET A 96 -2.97 -22.82 -14.93
C MET A 96 -3.55 -22.70 -13.52
N ILE A 97 -3.18 -21.63 -12.81
CA ILE A 97 -3.65 -21.36 -11.46
C ILE A 97 -4.21 -19.94 -11.38
N LYS A 98 -5.08 -19.70 -10.40
CA LYS A 98 -5.66 -18.40 -10.08
C LYS A 98 -5.23 -17.98 -8.69
N ALA A 99 -4.78 -16.74 -8.53
CA ALA A 99 -4.66 -16.12 -7.21
C ALA A 99 -6.05 -15.76 -6.70
N SER A 100 -6.36 -16.13 -5.45
CA SER A 100 -7.61 -15.70 -4.81
C SER A 100 -7.70 -14.16 -4.76
N SER A 101 -8.91 -13.62 -4.72
CA SER A 101 -9.14 -12.17 -4.70
C SER A 101 -8.61 -11.48 -3.43
N ASP A 102 -8.44 -12.24 -2.36
CA ASP A 102 -7.91 -11.82 -1.06
C ASP A 102 -6.41 -12.15 -0.89
N ALA A 103 -5.75 -12.66 -1.95
CA ALA A 103 -4.32 -12.95 -1.93
C ALA A 103 -3.54 -11.67 -1.58
N GLN A 104 -2.72 -11.76 -0.52
CA GLN A 104 -1.96 -10.61 -0.05
C GLN A 104 -0.76 -10.35 -0.97
N PRO A 105 -0.42 -9.10 -1.28
CA PRO A 105 0.75 -8.80 -2.10
C PRO A 105 2.05 -9.20 -1.39
N ARG A 106 2.66 -10.30 -1.86
CA ARG A 106 3.94 -10.85 -1.41
C ARG A 106 4.41 -11.98 -2.35
N ILE A 107 5.63 -12.44 -2.15
CA ILE A 107 6.16 -13.63 -2.80
C ILE A 107 5.69 -14.88 -2.03
N TYR A 108 5.00 -15.78 -2.73
CA TYR A 108 4.61 -17.09 -2.22
C TYR A 108 5.56 -18.18 -2.73
N LYS A 109 5.92 -19.10 -1.85
CA LYS A 109 6.73 -20.27 -2.18
C LYS A 109 5.82 -21.45 -2.47
N ILE A 110 5.77 -21.89 -3.72
CA ILE A 110 4.96 -23.04 -4.14
C ILE A 110 5.90 -24.24 -4.31
N PRO A 111 5.73 -25.32 -3.54
CA PRO A 111 6.49 -26.54 -3.75
C PRO A 111 6.08 -27.24 -5.05
N ILE A 112 7.08 -27.76 -5.76
CA ILE A 112 6.92 -28.65 -6.90
C ILE A 112 7.36 -30.03 -6.42
N ILE A 113 6.52 -31.05 -6.69
CA ILE A 113 6.82 -32.44 -6.38
C ILE A 113 6.91 -33.20 -7.70
N ILE A 114 8.05 -33.83 -7.96
CA ILE A 114 8.27 -34.69 -9.12
C ILE A 114 8.42 -36.12 -8.60
N ASN A 115 7.60 -37.02 -9.09
CA ASN A 115 7.71 -38.45 -8.78
C ASN A 115 7.96 -39.23 -10.06
N TYR A 116 8.97 -40.07 -10.07
CA TYR A 116 9.26 -40.97 -11.18
C TYR A 116 9.78 -42.30 -10.64
N LYS A 117 9.96 -43.27 -11.53
CA LYS A 117 10.39 -44.63 -11.16
C LYS A 117 11.76 -44.91 -11.78
N GLU A 118 12.73 -45.28 -10.96
CA GLU A 118 14.06 -45.73 -11.37
C GLU A 118 14.28 -47.15 -10.82
N ASP A 119 14.55 -48.13 -11.69
CA ASP A 119 14.85 -49.52 -11.32
C ASP A 119 13.89 -50.13 -10.25
N GLU A 120 12.58 -49.96 -10.45
CA GLU A 120 11.50 -50.39 -9.53
C GLU A 120 11.32 -49.58 -8.24
N VAL A 121 12.16 -48.56 -8.00
CA VAL A 121 12.07 -47.65 -6.86
C VAL A 121 11.37 -46.35 -7.28
N ILE A 122 10.43 -45.88 -6.46
CA ILE A 122 9.83 -44.55 -6.64
C ILE A 122 10.79 -43.51 -6.06
N ILE A 123 11.21 -42.57 -6.90
CA ILE A 123 12.00 -41.41 -6.52
C ILE A 123 11.09 -40.21 -6.44
N THR A 124 11.24 -39.43 -5.38
CA THR A 124 10.53 -38.16 -5.15
C THR A 124 11.55 -37.05 -5.05
N GLU A 125 11.45 -36.09 -5.96
CA GLU A 125 12.19 -34.84 -5.91
C GLU A 125 11.27 -33.68 -5.57
N THR A 126 11.79 -32.74 -4.78
CA THR A 126 11.07 -31.54 -4.39
C THR A 126 11.86 -30.31 -4.74
N SER A 127 11.19 -29.34 -5.34
CA SER A 127 11.73 -28.00 -5.58
C SER A 127 10.72 -26.95 -5.12
N VAL A 128 11.09 -25.68 -5.19
CA VAL A 128 10.22 -24.57 -4.79
C VAL A 128 10.35 -23.46 -5.81
N ILE A 129 9.20 -22.93 -6.25
CA ILE A 129 9.14 -21.72 -7.09
C ILE A 129 8.58 -20.56 -6.30
N GLY A 130 9.07 -19.36 -6.59
CA GLY A 130 8.52 -18.11 -6.09
C GLY A 130 7.48 -17.57 -7.05
N LEU A 131 6.25 -17.39 -6.59
CA LEU A 131 5.21 -16.68 -7.31
C LEU A 131 4.98 -15.32 -6.65
N ASP A 132 5.21 -14.25 -7.41
CA ASP A 132 5.09 -12.88 -6.92
C ASP A 132 3.66 -12.36 -7.15
N VAL A 133 2.91 -12.24 -6.05
CA VAL A 133 1.60 -11.58 -6.07
C VAL A 133 1.83 -10.12 -5.77
N GLN A 134 1.44 -9.25 -6.70
CA GLN A 134 1.61 -7.80 -6.56
C GLN A 134 0.27 -7.09 -6.74
N SER A 135 0.12 -5.96 -6.07
CA SER A 135 -0.95 -5.00 -6.35
C SER A 135 -0.36 -3.61 -6.28
N THR A 136 -0.73 -2.76 -7.24
CA THR A 136 -0.33 -1.35 -7.18
C THR A 136 -1.21 -0.63 -6.15
N PRO A 137 -0.63 0.12 -5.19
CA PRO A 137 -1.40 0.91 -4.23
C PRO A 137 -2.17 2.04 -4.94
N ILE A 138 -3.43 2.22 -4.55
CA ILE A 138 -4.30 3.27 -5.07
C ILE A 138 -4.64 4.19 -3.91
N LEU A 139 -3.99 5.35 -3.85
CA LEU A 139 -4.21 6.34 -2.81
C LEU A 139 -5.05 7.50 -3.32
N GLU A 140 -6.22 7.68 -2.70
CA GLU A 140 -7.06 8.87 -2.85
C GLU A 140 -6.71 9.88 -1.75
N VAL A 141 -6.62 11.15 -2.14
CA VAL A 141 -6.29 12.24 -1.20
C VAL A 141 -7.26 13.40 -1.43
N ALA A 142 -7.88 13.87 -0.35
CA ALA A 142 -8.86 14.95 -0.40
C ALA A 142 -8.80 15.82 0.85
N ILE A 143 -9.29 17.06 0.75
CA ILE A 143 -9.63 17.86 1.94
C ILE A 143 -10.95 17.29 2.47
N GLU A 144 -10.94 16.85 3.72
CA GLU A 144 -12.15 16.38 4.41
C GLU A 144 -12.88 17.54 5.07
N GLU A 145 -12.14 18.41 5.76
CA GLU A 145 -12.67 19.58 6.42
C GLU A 145 -11.72 20.78 6.28
N SER A 146 -12.28 21.98 6.21
CA SER A 146 -11.52 23.23 6.24
C SER A 146 -12.25 24.26 7.08
N GLU A 147 -11.58 24.74 8.12
CA GLU A 147 -12.05 25.89 8.90
C GLU A 147 -11.84 27.21 8.13
N ILE A 148 -11.03 27.19 7.07
CA ILE A 148 -10.59 28.38 6.35
C ILE A 148 -11.42 28.56 5.08
N PHE A 149 -12.29 29.57 5.08
CA PHE A 149 -13.09 29.92 3.90
C PHE A 149 -12.76 31.32 3.36
N LYS A 150 -11.97 32.13 4.07
CA LYS A 150 -11.60 33.49 3.62
C LYS A 150 -10.12 33.80 3.76
N LEU A 151 -9.67 34.84 3.05
CA LEU A 151 -8.30 35.34 3.15
C LEU A 151 -8.00 35.90 4.55
N ASN A 152 -6.73 35.76 4.95
CA ASN A 152 -6.18 36.18 6.24
C ASN A 152 -6.82 35.52 7.48
N GLN A 153 -7.62 34.47 7.27
CA GLN A 153 -8.15 33.62 8.33
C GLN A 153 -7.13 32.52 8.63
N GLN A 154 -6.75 32.42 9.90
CA GLN A 154 -6.00 31.28 10.40
C GLN A 154 -6.97 30.16 10.76
N GLY A 155 -6.64 28.93 10.40
CA GLY A 155 -7.47 27.78 10.74
C GLY A 155 -6.79 26.47 10.37
N GLU A 156 -7.52 25.38 10.61
CA GLU A 156 -7.11 24.02 10.30
C GLU A 156 -7.67 23.56 8.95
N ILE A 157 -6.86 22.81 8.21
CA ILE A 157 -7.29 22.00 7.06
C ILE A 157 -6.97 20.55 7.37
N THR A 158 -8.01 19.72 7.39
CA THR A 158 -7.92 18.27 7.56
C THR A 158 -7.86 17.61 6.19
N ILE A 159 -6.77 16.88 5.94
CA ILE A 159 -6.55 16.13 4.71
C ILE A 159 -6.74 14.65 5.02
N ARG A 160 -7.61 13.98 4.26
CA ARG A 160 -7.86 12.54 4.34
C ARG A 160 -7.13 11.80 3.24
N PHE A 161 -6.56 10.66 3.60
CA PHE A 161 -5.86 9.72 2.74
C PHE A 161 -6.60 8.39 2.80
N VAL A 162 -7.15 7.90 1.69
CA VAL A 162 -7.91 6.65 1.62
C VAL A 162 -7.15 5.65 0.75
N ASN A 163 -6.89 4.46 1.27
CA ASN A 163 -6.29 3.38 0.48
C ASN A 163 -7.40 2.59 -0.24
N LYS A 164 -7.54 2.84 -1.55
CA LYS A 164 -8.46 2.13 -2.44
C LYS A 164 -7.82 0.95 -3.18
N GLY A 165 -6.55 0.64 -2.87
CA GLY A 165 -5.83 -0.49 -3.47
C GLY A 165 -5.90 -1.73 -2.60
N LEU A 166 -5.40 -2.87 -3.13
CA LEU A 166 -5.32 -4.14 -2.40
C LEU A 166 -3.99 -4.33 -1.64
N SER A 167 -3.06 -3.39 -1.77
CA SER A 167 -1.77 -3.41 -1.08
C SER A 167 -1.71 -2.35 0.02
N ASP A 168 -1.05 -2.65 1.13
CA ASP A 168 -0.76 -1.66 2.16
C ASP A 168 0.00 -0.47 1.59
N ILE A 169 -0.33 0.70 2.11
CA ILE A 169 0.48 1.91 1.97
C ILE A 169 1.32 2.03 3.23
N LYS A 170 2.65 1.94 3.09
CA LYS A 170 3.60 1.96 4.20
C LYS A 170 4.34 3.28 4.27
N PHE A 171 4.62 3.73 5.48
CA PHE A 171 5.44 4.92 5.77
C PHE A 171 4.94 6.20 5.07
N LEU A 172 3.62 6.35 4.89
CA LEU A 172 3.06 7.53 4.25
C LEU A 172 3.50 8.79 4.99
N SER A 173 4.09 9.70 4.24
CA SER A 173 4.46 11.03 4.69
C SER A 173 3.86 12.06 3.75
N VAL A 174 3.30 13.12 4.32
CA VAL A 174 2.73 14.23 3.57
C VAL A 174 3.47 15.52 3.89
N LYS A 175 3.62 16.38 2.88
CA LYS A 175 4.19 17.71 2.99
C LYS A 175 3.31 18.72 2.27
N VAL A 176 2.94 19.80 2.94
CA VAL A 176 2.38 20.99 2.28
C VAL A 176 3.52 21.78 1.66
N ASN A 177 3.41 22.06 0.36
CA ASN A 177 4.46 22.77 -0.38
C ASN A 177 4.47 24.26 0.01
N LYS A 178 5.65 24.81 0.30
CA LYS A 178 5.78 26.23 0.67
C LYS A 178 5.65 27.11 -0.57
N ASN A 179 4.89 28.19 -0.50
CA ASN A 179 4.83 29.23 -1.52
C ASN A 179 4.41 30.58 -0.91
N ALA A 180 4.32 31.64 -1.72
CA ALA A 180 4.01 32.98 -1.26
C ALA A 180 2.52 33.24 -0.94
N ASN A 181 1.61 32.30 -1.28
CA ASN A 181 0.17 32.50 -1.17
C ASN A 181 -0.39 32.22 0.23
N TYR A 182 0.34 31.49 1.06
CA TYR A 182 -0.07 31.15 2.42
C TYR A 182 1.12 30.96 3.36
N ASP A 183 0.87 31.18 4.65
CA ASP A 183 1.79 30.79 5.71
C ASP A 183 1.37 29.45 6.29
N ILE A 184 2.38 28.61 6.57
CA ILE A 184 2.20 27.35 7.30
C ILE A 184 2.53 27.62 8.76
N LEU A 185 1.51 27.54 9.61
CA LEU A 185 1.57 27.87 11.04
C LEU A 185 1.90 26.64 11.89
N SER A 186 1.68 25.43 11.36
CA SER A 186 2.13 24.15 11.92
C SER A 186 3.45 23.68 11.27
N SER A 187 3.91 22.47 11.63
CA SER A 187 4.85 21.74 10.78
C SER A 187 4.30 21.62 9.36
N ASN A 188 5.18 21.76 8.36
CA ASN A 188 4.80 21.64 6.96
C ASN A 188 4.90 20.21 6.42
N SER A 189 5.25 19.24 7.26
CA SER A 189 5.26 17.82 6.94
C SER A 189 4.90 16.97 8.15
N PHE A 190 4.19 15.86 7.91
CA PHE A 190 3.81 14.88 8.92
C PHE A 190 4.03 13.46 8.41
N TYR A 191 4.38 12.58 9.34
CA TYR A 191 4.40 11.14 9.14
C TYR A 191 3.01 10.60 9.52
N VAL A 192 2.30 10.06 8.54
CA VAL A 192 0.95 9.50 8.70
C VAL A 192 1.06 8.07 9.21
N GLY A 193 1.96 7.27 8.63
CA GLY A 193 2.15 5.88 9.01
C GLY A 193 1.69 4.90 7.93
N ASN A 194 1.11 3.78 8.36
CA ASN A 194 0.62 2.73 7.46
C ASN A 194 -0.88 2.90 7.27
N ILE A 195 -1.39 2.64 6.07
CA ILE A 195 -2.83 2.59 5.75
C ILE A 195 -3.11 1.26 5.06
N GLU A 196 -3.89 0.40 5.72
CA GLU A 196 -4.32 -0.89 5.18
C GLU A 196 -5.34 -0.70 4.03
N PRO A 197 -5.53 -1.69 3.15
CA PRO A 197 -6.62 -1.66 2.17
C PRO A 197 -7.98 -1.37 2.82
N ASP A 198 -8.80 -0.54 2.19
CA ASP A 198 -10.12 -0.10 2.68
C ASP A 198 -10.09 0.80 3.94
N ASP A 199 -8.90 1.21 4.39
CA ASP A 199 -8.74 2.11 5.54
C ASP A 199 -8.40 3.55 5.10
N PHE A 200 -8.51 4.48 6.05
CA PHE A 200 -8.18 5.88 5.86
C PHE A 200 -7.50 6.51 7.08
N GLU A 201 -6.67 7.51 6.79
CA GLU A 201 -6.01 8.32 7.82
C GLU A 201 -6.19 9.81 7.53
N THR A 202 -6.07 10.62 8.58
CA THR A 202 -6.21 12.07 8.48
C THR A 202 -5.01 12.82 9.07
N VAL A 203 -4.68 13.97 8.48
CA VAL A 203 -3.67 14.88 9.01
C VAL A 203 -4.16 16.31 8.92
N ASN A 204 -3.84 17.07 9.97
CA ASN A 204 -4.25 18.45 10.10
C ASN A 204 -3.08 19.41 9.89
N PHE A 205 -3.30 20.43 9.06
CA PHE A 205 -2.36 21.53 8.83
C PHE A 205 -2.97 22.86 9.25
N ARG A 206 -2.24 23.65 10.04
CA ARG A 206 -2.65 25.01 10.38
C ARG A 206 -2.08 25.99 9.37
N LEU A 207 -2.95 26.69 8.66
CA LEU A 207 -2.61 27.53 7.52
C LEU A 207 -3.24 28.93 7.65
N ASN A 208 -2.68 29.89 6.91
CA ASN A 208 -3.25 31.21 6.72
C ASN A 208 -3.02 31.68 5.28
N PHE A 209 -4.10 31.87 4.51
CA PHE A 209 -4.01 32.24 3.10
C PHE A 209 -3.99 33.76 2.91
N LYS A 210 -2.96 34.28 2.26
CA LYS A 210 -2.79 35.70 1.91
C LYS A 210 -3.46 36.06 0.58
N ASN A 211 -3.41 35.12 -0.37
CA ASN A 211 -3.93 35.30 -1.72
C ASN A 211 -4.99 34.24 -2.02
N LYS A 212 -5.93 34.58 -2.92
CA LYS A 212 -6.92 33.63 -3.42
C LYS A 212 -6.22 32.56 -4.25
N VAL A 213 -6.41 31.30 -3.88
CA VAL A 213 -5.89 30.12 -4.60
C VAL A 213 -7.04 29.14 -4.83
N GLY A 214 -6.98 28.38 -5.93
CA GLY A 214 -7.97 27.34 -6.22
C GLY A 214 -7.60 25.96 -5.65
N SER A 215 -6.39 25.79 -5.13
CA SER A 215 -5.93 24.52 -4.60
C SER A 215 -4.76 24.65 -3.62
N LEU A 216 -4.66 23.68 -2.71
CA LEU A 216 -3.52 23.46 -1.82
C LEU A 216 -2.57 22.40 -2.42
N PRO A 217 -1.37 22.78 -2.87
CA PRO A 217 -0.40 21.82 -3.39
C PRO A 217 0.28 21.06 -2.24
N ILE A 218 0.20 19.74 -2.29
CA ILE A 218 0.87 18.82 -1.37
C ILE A 218 1.75 17.83 -2.13
N SER A 219 2.78 17.33 -1.46
CA SER A 219 3.63 16.24 -1.91
C SER A 219 3.54 15.10 -0.92
N ILE A 220 3.43 13.88 -1.41
CA ILE A 220 3.38 12.68 -0.59
C ILE A 220 4.47 11.69 -1.02
N GLU A 221 4.93 10.91 -0.05
CA GLU A 221 5.88 9.81 -0.23
C GLU A 221 5.39 8.60 0.57
N TYR A 222 5.37 7.42 -0.04
CA TYR A 222 4.99 6.16 0.62
C TYR A 222 5.62 4.96 -0.09
N ARG A 223 5.54 3.78 0.52
CA ARG A 223 5.99 2.52 -0.05
C ARG A 223 4.88 1.49 -0.12
N ASP A 224 4.99 0.53 -1.03
CA ASP A 224 4.13 -0.67 -1.04
C ASP A 224 4.78 -1.83 -0.26
N ASN A 225 4.15 -3.02 -0.35
CA ASN A 225 4.64 -4.24 0.28
C ASN A 225 5.99 -4.72 -0.25
N ASN A 226 6.36 -4.33 -1.47
CA ASN A 226 7.63 -4.68 -2.10
C ASN A 226 8.71 -3.62 -1.80
N ASN A 227 8.44 -2.69 -0.86
CA ASN A 227 9.27 -1.54 -0.51
C ASN A 227 9.54 -0.58 -1.68
N LYS A 228 8.75 -0.65 -2.76
CA LYS A 228 8.88 0.25 -3.89
C LYS A 228 8.39 1.63 -3.49
N LEU A 229 9.19 2.65 -3.78
CA LEU A 229 8.93 4.03 -3.38
C LEU A 229 8.03 4.75 -4.38
N TYR A 230 6.98 5.39 -3.88
CA TYR A 230 6.08 6.25 -4.65
C TYR A 230 6.20 7.69 -4.17
N LYS A 231 6.33 8.61 -5.12
CA LYS A 231 6.30 10.07 -4.87
C LYS A 231 5.24 10.68 -5.76
N LYS A 232 4.25 11.35 -5.17
CA LYS A 232 3.13 11.96 -5.90
C LYS A 232 2.88 13.38 -5.41
N ASN A 233 2.40 14.23 -6.30
CA ASN A 233 1.97 15.59 -5.99
C ASN A 233 0.48 15.71 -6.24
N TYR A 234 -0.24 16.36 -5.33
CA TYR A 234 -1.67 16.60 -5.44
C TYR A 234 -1.95 18.09 -5.29
N ASN A 235 -2.92 18.60 -6.03
CA ASN A 235 -3.46 19.94 -5.89
C ASN A 235 -4.88 19.82 -5.34
N LEU A 236 -5.02 19.88 -4.03
CA LEU A 236 -6.31 19.65 -3.38
C LEU A 236 -7.20 20.88 -3.57
N PRO A 237 -8.39 20.76 -4.18
CA PRO A 237 -9.24 21.91 -4.50
C PRO A 237 -9.68 22.63 -3.22
N LEU A 238 -9.62 23.97 -3.24
CA LEU A 238 -9.97 24.82 -2.11
C LEU A 238 -10.74 26.04 -2.61
N ASN A 239 -11.80 26.42 -1.90
CA ASN A 239 -12.57 27.62 -2.18
C ASN A 239 -12.27 28.68 -1.12
N LEU A 240 -11.66 29.79 -1.54
CA LEU A 240 -11.35 30.93 -0.68
C LEU A 240 -12.07 32.18 -1.18
N TYR A 241 -12.64 32.92 -0.23
CA TYR A 241 -13.40 34.13 -0.48
C TYR A 241 -12.69 35.38 0.05
N THR A 242 -12.89 36.51 -0.60
CA THR A 242 -12.60 37.80 0.03
C THR A 242 -13.59 38.06 1.16
N GLN A 243 -13.28 39.03 2.04
CA GLN A 243 -14.19 39.42 3.12
C GLN A 243 -15.56 39.90 2.57
N GLU A 244 -15.56 40.61 1.43
CA GLU A 244 -16.79 41.06 0.76
C GLU A 244 -17.59 39.91 0.16
N GLU A 245 -16.92 38.94 -0.47
CA GLU A 245 -17.55 37.73 -1.00
C GLU A 245 -18.18 36.90 0.13
N ALA A 246 -17.48 36.73 1.26
CA ALA A 246 -17.99 36.02 2.43
C ALA A 246 -19.27 36.67 2.99
N TYR A 247 -19.31 38.00 3.07
CA TYR A 247 -20.53 38.74 3.46
C TYR A 247 -21.67 38.55 2.45
N ARG A 248 -21.38 38.62 1.14
CA ARG A 248 -22.39 38.44 0.09
C ARG A 248 -22.98 37.04 0.08
N LEU A 249 -22.19 36.02 0.43
CA LEU A 249 -22.59 34.62 0.50
C LEU A 249 -23.25 34.25 1.85
N GLY A 250 -23.30 35.19 2.81
CA GLY A 250 -23.88 34.94 4.14
C GLY A 250 -23.03 34.02 5.02
N LEU A 251 -21.76 33.81 4.68
CA LEU A 251 -20.82 33.03 5.49
C LEU A 251 -20.39 33.77 6.75
N GLU A 252 -20.53 35.09 6.78
CA GLU A 252 -20.23 35.94 7.93
C GLU A 252 -21.16 37.15 7.97
N ASN A 253 -21.49 37.61 9.18
CA ASN A 253 -22.33 38.79 9.36
C ASN A 253 -21.50 40.08 9.25
N LYS A 254 -21.99 41.04 8.45
CA LYS A 254 -21.41 42.39 8.43
C LYS A 254 -21.76 43.08 9.75
N SER A 255 -20.77 43.35 10.59
CA SER A 255 -20.98 44.21 11.75
C SER A 255 -21.34 45.61 11.25
N ASN A 256 -22.45 46.16 11.74
CA ASN A 256 -22.87 47.50 11.37
C ASN A 256 -22.48 48.48 12.48
N PRO A 257 -21.36 49.22 12.34
CA PRO A 257 -20.93 50.17 13.37
C PRO A 257 -21.99 51.24 13.67
N LEU A 258 -22.91 51.54 12.74
CA LEU A 258 -24.04 52.44 12.99
C LEU A 258 -24.97 51.92 14.09
N VAL A 259 -25.12 50.61 14.26
CA VAL A 259 -25.94 50.04 15.33
C VAL A 259 -25.33 50.38 16.70
N TYR A 260 -24.01 50.27 16.83
CA TYR A 260 -23.31 50.64 18.07
C TYR A 260 -23.31 52.16 18.29
N VAL A 261 -23.16 52.96 17.23
CA VAL A 261 -23.24 54.42 17.31
C VAL A 261 -24.64 54.88 17.72
N VAL A 262 -25.70 54.34 17.11
CA VAL A 262 -27.10 54.65 17.46
C VAL A 262 -27.40 54.21 18.89
N ALA A 263 -26.96 53.03 19.31
CA ALA A 263 -27.10 52.58 20.70
C ALA A 263 -26.40 53.54 21.68
N ALA A 264 -25.18 54.01 21.37
CA ALA A 264 -24.46 54.98 22.18
C ALA A 264 -25.20 56.33 22.27
N VAL A 265 -25.74 56.83 21.16
CA VAL A 265 -26.54 58.06 21.13
C VAL A 265 -27.81 57.94 21.97
N ILE A 266 -28.51 56.80 21.89
CA ILE A 266 -29.71 56.52 22.71
C ILE A 266 -29.35 56.52 24.20
N ILE A 267 -28.24 55.89 24.58
CA ILE A 267 -27.78 55.87 25.99
C ILE A 267 -27.48 57.29 26.48
N VAL A 268 -26.78 58.11 25.69
CA VAL A 268 -26.50 59.51 26.04
C VAL A 268 -27.80 60.31 26.20
N ALA A 269 -28.76 60.15 25.29
CA ALA A 269 -30.06 60.81 25.37
C ALA A 269 -30.83 60.41 26.65
N ILE A 270 -30.84 59.12 27.00
CA ILE A 270 -31.46 58.62 28.25
C ILE A 270 -30.79 59.25 29.47
N ILE A 271 -29.45 59.31 29.51
CA ILE A 271 -28.69 59.92 30.62
C ILE A 271 -29.04 61.41 30.75
N LEU A 272 -29.12 62.15 29.65
CA LEU A 272 -29.47 63.57 29.65
C LEU A 272 -30.91 63.81 30.13
N ILE A 273 -31.87 62.99 29.69
CA ILE A 273 -33.26 63.03 30.16
C ILE A 273 -33.34 62.76 31.67
N PHE A 274 -32.61 61.75 32.16
CA PHE A 274 -32.61 61.37 33.57
C PHE A 274 -31.97 62.47 34.44
N ARG A 275 -30.87 63.09 33.97
CA ARG A 275 -30.25 64.25 34.64
C ARG A 275 -31.16 65.47 34.68
N ARG A 276 -31.88 65.78 33.60
CA ARG A 276 -32.89 66.86 33.59
C ARG A 276 -34.02 66.60 34.59
N ARG A 277 -34.58 65.38 34.61
CA ARG A 277 -35.64 65.01 35.56
C ARG A 277 -35.18 65.11 37.02
N ARG A 278 -33.94 64.73 37.34
CA ARG A 278 -33.36 64.90 38.69
C ARG A 278 -33.18 66.37 39.09
N LYS A 279 -32.81 67.26 38.17
CA LYS A 279 -32.70 68.70 38.45
C LYS A 279 -34.07 69.34 38.75
N ILE A 280 -35.10 69.00 37.98
CA ILE A 280 -36.45 69.55 38.17
C ILE A 280 -37.05 69.11 39.52
N LYS A 281 -36.86 67.84 39.93
CA LYS A 281 -37.30 67.37 41.27
C LYS A 281 -36.57 68.03 42.45
N LYS A 282 -35.39 68.62 42.24
CA LYS A 282 -34.67 69.39 43.27
C LYS A 282 -35.12 70.86 43.35
N LEU A 283 -35.83 71.37 42.34
CA LEU A 283 -36.35 72.74 42.30
C LEU A 283 -37.82 72.85 42.75
N SER A 284 -38.53 71.72 42.89
CA SER A 284 -39.91 71.67 43.39
C SER A 284 -40.02 71.26 44.86
N LYS A 285 -38.95 71.42 45.63
CA LYS A 285 -38.86 71.15 47.07
C LYS A 285 -38.18 72.35 47.73
#